data_AF-A0A959G0G6-F1
#
_entry.id   AF-A0A959G0G6-F1
#
_cell.length_a   1.000
_cell.length_b   1.000
_cell.length_c   1.000
_cell.angle_alpha   90.00
_cell.angle_beta   90.00
_cell.angle_gamma   90.00
#
_symmetry.space_group_name_H-M   'P 1'
#
loop_
_entity.id
_entity.type
_entity.pdbx_description
1 polymer ?
#
loop_
_entity_poly.entity_id
_entity_poly.type
_entity_poly.pdbx_seq_one_letter_code
_entity_poly.pdbx_strand_id
1 'polypeptide(L)'
;MSTEKKIIQWNVAHSFMMLPAFIYSFEAHNFVLAACAFTGSLMAVLFSCRKDLVRFPGYANTITITRAILVGVVTVLPLEPLTHFYLFLILILSDLLDGFFARKFGESSTFGTYLDMESDAYIVFAMSYVLYFEDKLFWFLLIPAGLRYLYGVIIFLLRINEVAEPKRKFASNFAGIYFGVLVASFMLPYAFRILPQVFAGLLICFSFGRSFVYQWKSAQH
;
A
#
# COMPACT_ATOMS: atom_id res chain seq x y z
N MET A 1 8.85 -11.74 23.48
CA MET A 1 8.52 -11.87 22.04
C MET A 1 9.43 -10.92 21.27
N SER A 2 10.14 -11.39 20.24
CA SER A 2 11.02 -10.51 19.45
C SER A 2 10.21 -9.43 18.74
N THR A 3 10.82 -8.26 18.53
CA THR A 3 10.20 -7.10 17.87
C THR A 3 9.75 -7.43 16.45
N GLU A 4 10.53 -8.24 15.73
CA GLU A 4 10.18 -8.77 14.42
C GLU A 4 8.87 -9.57 14.44
N LYS A 5 8.68 -10.45 15.43
CA LYS A 5 7.44 -11.22 15.56
C LYS A 5 6.23 -10.31 15.86
N LYS A 6 6.41 -9.23 16.63
CA LYS A 6 5.35 -8.21 16.84
C LYS A 6 4.97 -7.53 15.53
N ILE A 7 5.95 -7.18 14.69
CA ILE A 7 5.72 -6.50 13.41
C ILE A 7 4.98 -7.42 12.43
N ILE A 8 5.37 -8.69 12.35
CA ILE A 8 4.68 -9.68 11.50
C ILE A 8 3.23 -9.87 11.96
N GLN A 9 3.01 -10.05 13.27
CA GLN A 9 1.66 -10.15 13.84
C GLN A 9 0.83 -8.89 13.58
N TRP A 10 1.45 -7.73 13.65
CA TRP A 10 0.80 -6.47 13.32
C TRP A 10 0.39 -6.39 11.85
N ASN A 11 1.26 -6.74 10.90
CA ASN A 11 0.93 -6.72 9.46
C ASN A 11 -0.30 -7.61 9.17
N VAL A 12 -0.33 -8.81 9.76
CA VAL A 12 -1.49 -9.70 9.63
C VAL A 12 -2.75 -9.03 10.20
N ALA A 13 -2.69 -8.53 11.44
CA ALA A 13 -3.82 -7.85 12.07
C ALA A 13 -4.27 -6.61 11.28
N HIS A 14 -3.33 -5.86 10.71
CA HIS A 14 -3.57 -4.71 9.84
C HIS A 14 -4.32 -5.14 8.57
N SER A 15 -3.89 -6.21 7.91
CA SER A 15 -4.57 -6.77 6.73
C SER A 15 -6.02 -7.19 7.05
N PHE A 16 -6.24 -7.84 8.19
CA PHE A 16 -7.59 -8.22 8.65
C PHE A 16 -8.50 -7.03 8.96
N MET A 17 -7.93 -5.92 9.39
CA MET A 17 -8.67 -4.69 9.70
C MET A 17 -8.90 -3.84 8.43
N MET A 18 -7.91 -3.76 7.54
CA MET A 18 -7.97 -2.96 6.31
C MET A 18 -8.87 -3.58 5.25
N LEU A 19 -8.96 -4.92 5.14
CA LEU A 19 -9.83 -5.57 4.16
C LEU A 19 -11.33 -5.24 4.34
N PRO A 20 -11.94 -5.34 5.52
CA PRO A 20 -13.32 -4.90 5.71
C PRO A 20 -13.46 -3.38 5.64
N ALA A 21 -12.47 -2.60 6.09
CA ALA A 21 -12.50 -1.15 5.96
C ALA A 21 -12.49 -0.72 4.48
N PHE A 22 -11.73 -1.41 3.64
CA PHE A 22 -11.71 -1.25 2.19
C PHE A 22 -13.10 -1.47 1.60
N ILE A 23 -13.73 -2.62 1.89
CA ILE A 23 -15.07 -2.96 1.38
C ILE A 23 -16.09 -1.91 1.85
N TYR A 24 -16.09 -1.60 3.15
CA TYR A 24 -16.99 -0.62 3.72
C TYR A 24 -16.82 0.77 3.09
N SER A 25 -15.59 1.18 2.77
CA SER A 25 -15.37 2.49 2.15
C SER A 25 -16.07 2.62 0.80
N PHE A 26 -16.10 1.57 -0.02
CA PHE A 26 -16.83 1.61 -1.30
C PHE A 26 -18.34 1.49 -1.12
N GLU A 27 -18.83 0.66 -0.19
CA GLU A 27 -20.27 0.53 0.06
C GLU A 27 -20.86 1.81 0.67
N ALA A 28 -20.20 2.37 1.69
CA ALA A 28 -20.65 3.54 2.42
C ALA A 28 -20.27 4.87 1.75
N HIS A 29 -19.54 4.84 0.63
CA HIS A 29 -18.99 6.03 -0.04
C HIS A 29 -18.20 6.91 0.94
N ASN A 30 -17.46 6.28 1.86
CA ASN A 30 -16.79 6.97 2.96
C ASN A 30 -15.41 6.39 3.26
N PHE A 31 -14.37 7.16 2.94
CA PHE A 31 -12.99 6.76 3.16
C PHE A 31 -12.50 6.99 4.61
N VAL A 32 -13.25 7.70 5.45
CA VAL A 32 -12.83 8.06 6.81
C VAL A 32 -12.56 6.82 7.66
N LEU A 33 -13.39 5.76 7.55
CA LEU A 33 -13.16 4.53 8.30
C LEU A 33 -11.83 3.87 7.91
N ALA A 34 -11.53 3.78 6.62
CA ALA A 34 -10.26 3.26 6.13
C ALA A 34 -9.07 4.10 6.64
N ALA A 35 -9.18 5.42 6.58
CA ALA A 35 -8.14 6.32 7.08
C ALA A 35 -7.92 6.19 8.59
N CYS A 36 -8.99 6.13 9.38
CA CYS A 36 -8.92 5.90 10.83
C CYS A 36 -8.37 4.52 11.18
N ALA A 37 -8.79 3.48 10.46
CA ALA A 37 -8.26 2.13 10.62
C ALA A 37 -6.75 2.12 10.37
N PHE A 38 -6.31 2.64 9.22
CA PHE A 38 -4.91 2.67 8.83
C PHE A 38 -4.05 3.42 9.85
N THR A 39 -4.44 4.65 10.19
CA THR A 39 -3.73 5.49 11.16
C THR A 39 -3.73 4.90 12.57
N GLY A 40 -4.86 4.38 13.04
CA GLY A 40 -4.97 3.71 14.35
C GLY A 40 -4.07 2.48 14.46
N SER A 41 -4.02 1.67 13.41
CA SER A 41 -3.13 0.51 13.32
C SER A 41 -1.65 0.91 13.33
N LEU A 42 -1.26 1.95 12.59
CA LEU A 42 0.10 2.48 12.63
C LEU A 42 0.48 2.94 14.03
N MET A 43 -0.39 3.69 14.69
CA MET A 43 -0.15 4.16 16.07
C MET A 43 -0.01 2.98 17.04
N ALA A 44 -0.80 1.92 16.87
CA ALA A 44 -0.74 0.73 17.72
C ALA A 44 0.61 0.00 17.61
N VAL A 45 1.15 -0.20 16.40
CA VAL A 45 2.46 -0.85 16.23
C VAL A 45 3.61 0.03 16.68
N LEU A 46 3.54 1.33 16.40
CA LEU A 46 4.50 2.33 16.85
C LEU A 46 4.58 2.33 18.38
N PHE A 47 3.44 2.36 19.07
CA PHE A 47 3.39 2.30 20.52
C PHE A 47 3.92 0.96 21.08
N SER A 48 3.62 -0.15 20.41
CA SER A 48 4.04 -1.50 20.81
C SER A 48 5.54 -1.77 20.62
N CYS A 49 6.16 -1.10 19.65
CA CYS A 49 7.58 -1.27 19.30
C CYS A 49 8.48 -0.11 19.78
N ARG A 50 7.91 0.95 20.38
CA ARG A 50 8.64 2.17 20.79
C ARG A 50 9.91 1.92 21.63
N LYS A 51 9.88 0.89 22.49
CA LYS A 51 11.00 0.57 23.40
C LYS A 51 12.09 -0.26 22.74
N ASP A 52 11.77 -0.89 21.61
CA ASP A 52 12.64 -1.86 20.94
C ASP A 52 13.37 -1.25 19.73
N LEU A 53 13.10 0.02 19.39
CA LEU A 53 13.63 0.71 18.23
C LEU A 53 14.75 1.68 18.65
N VAL A 54 15.98 1.42 18.18
CA VAL A 54 17.20 2.19 18.54
C VAL A 54 17.11 3.67 18.14
N ARG A 55 16.40 3.97 17.04
CA ARG A 55 15.98 5.31 16.63
C ARG A 55 14.50 5.27 16.30
N PHE A 56 13.67 5.79 17.19
CA PHE A 56 12.22 5.76 17.01
C PHE A 56 11.69 7.11 16.49
N PRO A 57 10.97 7.16 15.35
CA PRO A 57 10.87 6.16 14.29
C PRO A 57 12.01 6.25 13.25
N GLY A 58 12.94 7.23 13.35
CA GLY A 58 13.96 7.49 12.33
C GLY A 58 13.46 8.44 11.23
N TYR A 59 14.37 9.00 10.45
CA TYR A 59 14.01 10.01 9.44
C TYR A 59 13.19 9.41 8.31
N ALA A 60 13.60 8.23 7.80
CA ALA A 60 12.90 7.56 6.70
C ALA A 60 11.45 7.22 7.09
N ASN A 61 11.26 6.52 8.22
CA ASN A 61 9.91 6.14 8.64
C ASN A 61 9.01 7.33 8.99
N THR A 62 9.58 8.45 9.48
CA THR A 62 8.80 9.67 9.71
C THR A 62 8.19 10.19 8.41
N ILE A 63 8.99 10.23 7.33
CA ILE A 63 8.53 10.66 6.01
C ILE A 63 7.42 9.72 5.52
N THR A 64 7.61 8.40 5.63
CA THR A 64 6.60 7.41 5.21
C THR A 64 5.30 7.53 6.01
N ILE A 65 5.37 7.74 7.34
CA ILE A 65 4.17 7.96 8.18
C ILE A 65 3.46 9.26 7.79
N THR A 66 4.20 10.35 7.62
CA THR A 66 3.62 11.64 7.19
C THR A 66 2.96 11.50 5.83
N ARG A 67 3.61 10.82 4.87
CA ARG A 67 3.04 10.48 3.55
C ARG A 67 1.72 9.76 3.72
N ALA A 68 1.68 8.69 4.51
CA ALA A 68 0.46 7.90 4.68
C ALA A 68 -0.70 8.69 5.33
N ILE A 69 -0.41 9.56 6.30
CA ILE A 69 -1.44 10.46 6.86
C ILE A 69 -1.97 11.40 5.78
N LEU A 70 -1.09 12.03 5.00
CA LEU A 70 -1.46 12.93 3.92
C LEU A 70 -2.30 12.23 2.85
N VAL A 71 -2.01 10.97 2.52
CA VAL A 71 -2.82 10.15 1.60
C VAL A 71 -4.26 10.06 2.09
N GLY A 72 -4.48 9.78 3.38
CA GLY A 72 -5.81 9.76 3.97
C GLY A 72 -6.54 11.10 3.86
N VAL A 73 -5.83 12.20 4.16
CA VAL A 73 -6.38 13.56 4.06
C VAL A 73 -6.75 13.90 2.61
N VAL A 74 -5.84 13.71 1.66
CA VAL A 74 -6.05 14.01 0.24
C VAL A 74 -7.24 13.22 -0.33
N THR A 75 -7.44 11.98 0.12
CA THR A 75 -8.54 11.11 -0.36
C THR A 75 -9.92 11.55 0.14
N VAL A 76 -10.00 12.16 1.32
CA VAL A 76 -11.28 12.58 1.93
C VAL A 76 -11.69 13.99 1.46
N LEU A 77 -10.73 14.82 1.07
CA LEU A 77 -11.02 16.18 0.64
C LEU A 77 -11.71 16.18 -0.74
N PRO A 78 -12.77 16.99 -0.93
CA PRO A 78 -13.43 17.14 -2.23
C PRO A 78 -12.59 18.08 -3.12
N LEU A 79 -11.54 17.53 -3.74
CA LEU A 79 -10.63 18.28 -4.61
C LEU A 79 -10.97 18.07 -6.09
N GLU A 80 -10.52 19.00 -6.94
CA GLU A 80 -10.62 18.82 -8.38
C GLU A 80 -9.60 17.76 -8.88
N PRO A 81 -9.89 17.04 -9.99
CA PRO A 81 -9.00 16.00 -10.50
C PRO A 81 -7.55 16.46 -10.75
N LEU A 82 -7.37 17.71 -11.20
CA LEU A 82 -6.04 18.31 -11.39
C LEU A 82 -5.30 18.50 -10.07
N THR A 83 -6.00 18.85 -9.00
CA THR A 83 -5.40 18.94 -7.67
C THR A 83 -5.05 17.56 -7.12
N HIS A 84 -5.93 16.55 -7.30
CA HIS A 84 -5.62 15.15 -6.97
C HIS A 84 -4.37 14.66 -7.69
N PHE A 85 -4.25 14.94 -8.99
CA PHE A 85 -3.06 14.61 -9.79
C PHE A 85 -1.77 15.12 -9.15
N TYR A 86 -1.68 16.42 -8.87
CA TYR A 86 -0.45 17.00 -8.30
C TYR A 86 -0.16 16.47 -6.90
N LEU A 87 -1.17 16.33 -6.04
CA LEU A 87 -0.97 15.85 -4.68
C LEU A 87 -0.54 14.39 -4.65
N PHE A 88 -1.19 13.49 -5.40
CA PHE A 88 -0.77 12.09 -5.48
C PHE A 88 0.59 11.95 -6.17
N LEU A 89 0.90 12.78 -7.17
CA LEU A 89 2.23 12.78 -7.79
C LEU A 89 3.32 13.16 -6.77
N ILE A 90 3.10 14.19 -5.96
CA ILE A 90 4.02 14.58 -4.89
C ILE A 90 4.17 13.45 -3.87
N LEU A 91 3.07 12.82 -3.48
CA LEU A 91 3.09 11.71 -2.52
C LEU A 91 3.88 10.52 -3.06
N ILE A 92 3.68 10.12 -4.32
CA ILE A 92 4.45 9.04 -4.96
C ILE A 92 5.93 9.41 -5.04
N LEU A 93 6.28 10.62 -5.47
CA LEU A 93 7.68 11.05 -5.59
C LEU A 93 8.37 11.20 -4.23
N SER A 94 7.62 11.49 -3.17
CA SER A 94 8.17 11.60 -1.81
C SER A 94 8.76 10.30 -1.28
N ASP A 95 8.35 9.15 -1.82
CA ASP A 95 8.92 7.84 -1.52
C ASP A 95 10.41 7.75 -1.87
N LEU A 96 10.85 8.46 -2.92
CA LEU A 96 12.27 8.48 -3.27
C LEU A 96 13.13 9.09 -2.16
N LEU A 97 12.55 9.96 -1.32
CA LEU A 97 13.24 10.60 -0.20
C LEU A 97 13.47 9.63 0.96
N ASP A 98 12.47 8.83 1.35
CA ASP A 98 12.65 7.91 2.47
C ASP A 98 13.67 6.81 2.15
N GLY A 99 13.67 6.27 0.93
CA GLY A 99 14.65 5.29 0.47
C GLY A 99 16.05 5.88 0.38
N PHE A 100 16.17 7.15 0.03
CA PHE A 100 17.45 7.88 0.08
C PHE A 100 17.95 8.01 1.52
N PHE A 101 17.11 8.46 2.45
CA PHE A 101 17.49 8.62 3.85
C PHE A 101 17.78 7.28 4.55
N ALA A 102 17.01 6.23 4.25
CA ALA A 102 17.23 4.90 4.77
C ALA A 102 18.61 4.35 4.38
N ARG A 103 19.04 4.57 3.12
CA ARG A 103 20.39 4.19 2.67
C ARG A 103 21.47 5.08 3.26
N LYS A 104 21.24 6.40 3.30
CA LYS A 104 22.22 7.39 3.78
C LYS A 104 22.53 7.25 5.26
N PHE A 105 21.51 6.97 6.07
CA PHE A 105 21.64 6.89 7.53
C PHE A 105 21.65 5.46 8.09
N GLY A 106 21.61 4.44 7.21
CA GLY A 106 21.62 3.04 7.62
C GLY A 106 20.37 2.63 8.40
N GLU A 107 19.21 3.24 8.12
CA GLU A 107 17.95 3.04 8.87
C GLU A 107 17.10 1.88 8.29
N SER A 108 17.73 0.92 7.62
CA SER A 108 17.03 -0.25 7.07
C SER A 108 16.56 -1.15 8.22
N SER A 109 15.24 -1.37 8.30
CA SER A 109 14.62 -2.18 9.35
C SER A 109 13.46 -3.01 8.82
N THR A 110 13.14 -4.11 9.52
CA THR A 110 11.96 -4.93 9.22
C THR A 110 10.68 -4.09 9.31
N PHE A 111 10.57 -3.21 10.31
CA PHE A 111 9.44 -2.29 10.46
C PHE A 111 9.29 -1.37 9.24
N GLY A 112 10.38 -0.71 8.82
CA GLY A 112 10.36 0.18 7.65
C GLY A 112 9.97 -0.56 6.37
N THR A 113 10.40 -1.82 6.22
CA THR A 113 10.03 -2.65 5.05
C THR A 113 8.52 -2.90 4.99
N TYR A 114 7.89 -3.28 6.12
CA TYR A 114 6.43 -3.47 6.14
C TYR A 114 5.67 -2.14 6.04
N LEU A 115 6.16 -1.08 6.69
CA LEU A 115 5.56 0.25 6.62
C LEU A 115 5.51 0.77 5.18
N ASP A 116 6.59 0.60 4.43
CA ASP A 116 6.70 0.94 3.02
C ASP A 116 5.67 0.17 2.18
N MET A 117 5.64 -1.17 2.32
CA MET A 117 4.66 -2.03 1.65
C MET A 117 3.21 -1.66 1.95
N GLU A 118 2.88 -1.29 3.20
CA GLU A 118 1.52 -0.86 3.56
C GLU A 118 1.18 0.53 3.03
N SER A 119 2.16 1.45 3.05
CA SER A 119 1.94 2.82 2.56
C SER A 119 1.73 2.85 1.05
N ASP A 120 2.44 2.01 0.31
CA ASP A 120 2.25 1.82 -1.13
C ASP A 120 0.87 1.25 -1.46
N ALA A 121 0.44 0.20 -0.75
CA ALA A 121 -0.90 -0.37 -0.91
C ALA A 121 -2.00 0.64 -0.56
N TYR A 122 -1.77 1.47 0.47
CA TYR A 122 -2.71 2.50 0.89
C TYR A 122 -2.84 3.64 -0.13
N ILE A 123 -1.74 4.07 -0.76
CA ILE A 123 -1.79 5.03 -1.89
C ILE A 123 -2.57 4.45 -3.06
N VAL A 124 -2.32 3.19 -3.44
CA VAL A 124 -3.06 2.52 -4.51
C VAL A 124 -4.55 2.48 -4.19
N PHE A 125 -4.92 2.12 -2.96
CA PHE A 125 -6.31 2.11 -2.51
C PHE A 125 -6.93 3.51 -2.58
N ALA A 126 -6.26 4.52 -2.02
CA ALA A 126 -6.69 5.91 -2.07
C ALA A 126 -6.96 6.40 -3.51
N MET A 127 -5.99 6.24 -4.42
CA MET A 127 -6.17 6.65 -5.81
C MET A 127 -7.31 5.88 -6.48
N SER A 128 -7.41 4.57 -6.24
CA SER A 128 -8.48 3.74 -6.79
C SER A 128 -9.86 4.17 -6.26
N TYR A 129 -9.94 4.57 -4.99
CA TYR A 129 -11.16 5.09 -4.37
C TYR A 129 -11.60 6.40 -5.02
N VAL A 130 -10.71 7.40 -5.11
CA VAL A 130 -11.05 8.70 -5.72
C VAL A 130 -11.47 8.51 -7.18
N LEU A 131 -10.67 7.77 -7.96
CA LEU A 131 -10.97 7.49 -9.36
C LEU A 131 -12.31 6.75 -9.52
N TYR A 132 -12.63 5.81 -8.63
CA TYR A 132 -13.89 5.06 -8.66
C TYR A 132 -15.12 5.98 -8.57
N PHE A 133 -15.07 6.97 -7.67
CA PHE A 133 -16.20 7.85 -7.39
C PHE A 133 -16.26 9.12 -8.25
N GLU A 134 -15.13 9.62 -8.78
CA GLU A 134 -15.14 10.78 -9.67
C GLU A 134 -15.89 10.49 -10.98
N ASP A 135 -15.74 9.31 -11.58
CA ASP A 135 -16.26 9.03 -12.93
C ASP A 135 -17.04 7.70 -13.05
N LYS A 136 -17.54 7.14 -11.94
CA LYS A 136 -18.23 5.82 -11.86
C LYS A 136 -17.43 4.72 -12.55
N LEU A 137 -16.26 4.48 -12.00
CA LEU A 137 -15.21 3.77 -12.72
C LEU A 137 -15.43 2.26 -12.81
N PHE A 138 -14.59 1.65 -13.63
CA PHE A 138 -14.47 0.21 -13.83
C PHE A 138 -14.07 -0.49 -12.53
N TRP A 139 -14.97 -1.34 -12.01
CA TRP A 139 -14.81 -2.13 -10.79
C TRP A 139 -13.49 -2.92 -10.69
N PHE A 140 -12.82 -3.17 -11.82
CA PHE A 140 -11.54 -3.87 -11.84
C PHE A 140 -10.43 -3.15 -11.07
N LEU A 141 -10.45 -1.82 -10.91
CA LEU A 141 -9.46 -1.12 -10.07
C LEU A 141 -9.47 -1.60 -8.60
N LEU A 142 -10.59 -2.14 -8.15
CA LEU A 142 -10.74 -2.63 -6.78
C LEU A 142 -9.89 -3.88 -6.53
N ILE A 143 -9.64 -4.69 -7.58
CA ILE A 143 -8.85 -5.93 -7.46
C ILE A 143 -7.40 -5.63 -7.04
N PRO A 144 -6.59 -4.88 -7.82
CA PRO A 144 -5.21 -4.59 -7.44
C PRO A 144 -5.13 -3.78 -6.13
N ALA A 145 -6.13 -2.94 -5.83
CA ALA A 145 -6.17 -2.18 -4.58
C ALA A 145 -6.41 -3.05 -3.33
N GLY A 146 -7.25 -4.08 -3.44
CA GLY A 146 -7.49 -5.03 -2.35
C GLY A 146 -6.45 -6.16 -2.24
N LEU A 147 -5.62 -6.34 -3.28
CA LEU A 147 -4.78 -7.53 -3.43
C LEU A 147 -3.78 -7.71 -2.29
N ARG A 148 -3.20 -6.62 -1.78
CA ARG A 148 -2.24 -6.67 -0.66
C ARG A 148 -2.87 -7.14 0.65
N TYR A 149 -4.07 -6.66 0.96
CA TYR A 149 -4.77 -7.05 2.18
C TYR A 149 -5.29 -8.48 2.07
N LEU A 150 -5.83 -8.84 0.90
CA LEU A 150 -6.24 -10.21 0.60
C LEU A 150 -5.06 -11.18 0.71
N TYR A 151 -3.90 -10.81 0.18
CA TYR A 151 -2.66 -11.58 0.28
C TYR A 151 -2.29 -11.86 1.74
N GLY A 152 -2.24 -10.83 2.59
CA GLY A 152 -1.92 -10.98 4.01
C GLY A 152 -2.88 -11.91 4.76
N VAL A 153 -4.19 -11.81 4.47
CA VAL A 153 -5.20 -12.71 5.04
C VAL A 153 -5.00 -14.15 4.56
N ILE A 154 -4.78 -14.37 3.25
CA ILE A 154 -4.62 -15.72 2.68
C ILE A 154 -3.36 -16.40 3.23
N ILE A 155 -2.21 -15.70 3.26
CA ILE A 155 -0.95 -16.24 3.79
C ILE A 155 -1.13 -16.69 5.25
N PHE A 156 -1.83 -15.89 6.06
CA PHE A 156 -2.14 -16.24 7.44
C PHE A 156 -3.06 -17.47 7.54
N LEU A 157 -4.17 -17.49 6.80
CA LEU A 157 -5.14 -18.59 6.85
C LEU A 157 -4.52 -19.93 6.42
N LEU A 158 -3.64 -19.87 5.42
CA LEU A 158 -2.93 -21.05 4.90
C LEU A 158 -1.66 -21.38 5.70
N ARG A 159 -1.32 -20.60 6.74
CA ARG A 159 -0.13 -20.77 7.59
C ARG A 159 1.17 -20.91 6.78
N ILE A 160 1.27 -20.15 5.69
CA ILE A 160 2.44 -20.14 4.82
C ILE A 160 3.55 -19.37 5.53
N ASN A 161 4.71 -20.00 5.71
CA ASN A 161 5.88 -19.31 6.24
C ASN A 161 6.36 -18.29 5.21
N GLU A 162 6.40 -17.01 5.59
CA GLU A 162 6.94 -15.96 4.73
C GLU A 162 8.46 -16.15 4.57
N VAL A 163 8.86 -16.72 3.43
CA VAL A 163 10.25 -16.79 3.02
C VAL A 163 10.59 -15.49 2.29
N ALA A 164 11.67 -14.83 2.70
CA ALA A 164 12.14 -13.62 2.04
C ALA A 164 12.34 -13.88 0.54
N GLU A 165 11.48 -13.29 -0.29
CA GLU A 165 11.61 -13.43 -1.73
C GLU A 165 12.87 -12.71 -2.22
N PRO A 166 13.64 -13.30 -3.16
CA PRO A 166 14.72 -12.57 -3.79
C PRO A 166 14.16 -11.34 -4.51
N LYS A 167 14.62 -10.14 -4.14
CA LYS A 167 14.20 -8.86 -4.73
C LYS A 167 14.40 -8.89 -6.25
N ARG A 168 13.33 -9.14 -7.02
CA ARG A 168 13.38 -9.15 -8.49
C ARG A 168 12.98 -7.79 -9.03
N LYS A 169 13.84 -7.21 -9.89
CA LYS A 169 13.62 -5.90 -10.52
C LYS A 169 12.28 -5.78 -11.26
N PHE A 170 11.76 -6.89 -11.80
CA PHE A 170 10.49 -6.90 -12.54
C PHE A 170 9.27 -6.47 -11.69
N ALA A 171 9.17 -6.92 -10.44
CA ALA A 171 8.02 -6.61 -9.59
C ALA A 171 7.94 -5.11 -9.27
N SER A 172 9.09 -4.51 -8.97
CA SER A 172 9.21 -3.06 -8.72
C SER A 172 8.88 -2.24 -9.97
N ASN A 173 9.31 -2.68 -11.16
CA ASN A 173 8.97 -2.00 -12.41
C ASN A 173 7.47 -2.03 -12.69
N PHE A 174 6.80 -3.17 -12.47
CA PHE A 174 5.34 -3.27 -12.66
C PHE A 174 4.58 -2.39 -11.66
N ALA A 175 5.01 -2.34 -10.40
CA ALA A 175 4.49 -1.41 -9.40
C ALA A 175 4.61 0.04 -9.88
N GLY A 176 5.80 0.47 -10.29
CA GLY A 176 6.04 1.83 -10.79
C GLY A 176 5.17 2.19 -12.00
N ILE A 177 4.99 1.27 -12.96
CA ILE A 177 4.09 1.46 -14.10
C ILE A 177 2.65 1.66 -13.61
N TYR A 178 2.20 0.84 -12.66
CA TYR A 178 0.85 0.92 -12.14
C TYR A 178 0.58 2.23 -11.38
N PHE A 179 1.52 2.67 -10.53
CA PHE A 179 1.46 3.99 -9.88
C PHE A 179 1.38 5.13 -10.90
N GLY A 180 2.23 5.10 -11.93
CA GLY A 180 2.23 6.10 -13.00
C GLY A 180 0.91 6.13 -13.77
N VAL A 181 0.34 4.97 -14.10
CA VAL A 181 -0.96 4.87 -14.78
C VAL A 181 -2.10 5.40 -13.91
N LEU A 182 -2.13 5.05 -12.63
CA LEU A 182 -3.15 5.56 -11.69
C LEU A 182 -3.06 7.08 -11.56
N VAL A 183 -1.88 7.65 -11.36
CA VAL A 183 -1.74 9.11 -11.22
C VAL A 183 -2.07 9.81 -12.53
N ALA A 184 -1.61 9.30 -13.69
CA ALA A 184 -1.92 9.89 -14.99
C ALA A 184 -3.42 9.83 -15.33
N SER A 185 -4.17 8.90 -14.72
CA SER A 185 -5.61 8.76 -14.95
C SER A 185 -6.39 10.00 -14.54
N PHE A 186 -5.92 10.77 -13.55
CA PHE A 186 -6.55 12.03 -13.16
C PHE A 186 -6.49 13.11 -14.27
N MET A 187 -5.60 12.97 -15.26
CA MET A 187 -5.41 13.91 -16.38
C MET A 187 -6.04 13.46 -17.70
N LEU A 188 -6.28 12.17 -17.86
CA LEU A 188 -6.77 11.62 -19.12
C LEU A 188 -8.29 11.75 -19.23
N PRO A 189 -8.88 11.86 -20.43
CA PRO A 189 -10.31 11.65 -20.62
C PRO A 189 -10.69 10.18 -20.37
N TYR A 190 -11.93 9.93 -19.92
CA TYR A 190 -12.42 8.59 -19.55
C TYR A 190 -12.08 7.48 -20.56
N ALA A 191 -12.29 7.74 -21.86
CA ALA A 191 -12.05 6.77 -22.93
C ALA A 191 -10.60 6.25 -22.99
N PHE A 192 -9.63 7.05 -22.54
CA PHE A 192 -8.21 6.72 -22.59
C PHE A 192 -7.68 6.13 -21.28
N ARG A 193 -8.48 6.07 -20.21
CA ARG A 193 -8.06 5.57 -18.89
C ARG A 193 -8.15 4.04 -18.79
N ILE A 194 -9.21 3.45 -19.33
CA ILE A 194 -9.56 2.04 -19.07
C ILE A 194 -8.46 1.09 -19.56
N LEU A 195 -8.02 1.24 -20.81
CA LEU A 195 -7.08 0.29 -21.40
C LEU A 195 -5.72 0.26 -20.66
N PRO A 196 -5.06 1.41 -20.38
CA PRO A 196 -3.85 1.42 -19.55
C PRO A 196 -4.06 0.88 -18.14
N GLN A 197 -5.18 1.22 -17.49
CA GLN A 197 -5.49 0.75 -16.13
C GLN A 197 -5.66 -0.77 -16.07
N VAL A 198 -6.41 -1.35 -17.01
CA VAL A 198 -6.60 -2.80 -17.11
C VAL A 198 -5.27 -3.49 -17.36
N PHE A 199 -4.50 -3.00 -18.33
CA PHE A 199 -3.20 -3.57 -18.65
C PHE A 199 -2.24 -3.54 -17.46
N ALA A 200 -2.10 -2.40 -16.81
CA ALA A 200 -1.22 -2.25 -15.65
C ALA A 200 -1.73 -3.04 -14.43
N GLY A 201 -3.05 -3.09 -14.20
CA GLY A 201 -3.65 -3.89 -13.15
C GLY A 201 -3.44 -5.39 -13.35
N LEU A 202 -3.51 -5.88 -14.60
CA LEU A 202 -3.18 -7.27 -14.94
C LEU A 202 -1.71 -7.59 -14.68
N LEU A 203 -0.78 -6.67 -14.99
CA LEU A 203 0.64 -6.84 -14.67
C LEU A 203 0.88 -7.00 -13.16
N ILE A 204 0.18 -6.20 -12.34
CA ILE A 204 0.26 -6.31 -10.88
C ILE A 204 -0.33 -7.62 -10.39
N CYS A 205 -1.52 -8.00 -10.88
CA CYS A 205 -2.14 -9.27 -10.53
C CYS A 205 -1.22 -10.46 -10.89
N PHE A 206 -0.57 -10.41 -12.05
CA PHE A 206 0.40 -11.40 -12.47
C PHE A 206 1.64 -11.43 -11.56
N SER A 207 2.18 -10.25 -11.20
CA SER A 207 3.33 -10.13 -10.29
C SER A 207 3.04 -10.76 -8.92
N PHE A 208 1.88 -10.41 -8.33
CA PHE A 208 1.42 -10.95 -7.05
C PHE A 208 1.11 -12.45 -7.11
N GLY A 209 0.42 -12.90 -8.16
CA GLY A 209 0.13 -14.33 -8.34
C GLY A 209 1.41 -15.17 -8.41
N ARG A 210 2.45 -14.65 -9.07
CA ARG A 210 3.75 -15.32 -9.13
C ARG A 210 4.46 -15.36 -7.77
N SER A 211 4.38 -14.28 -6.99
CA SER A 211 4.89 -14.22 -5.61
C SER A 211 4.18 -15.24 -4.71
N PHE A 212 2.85 -15.29 -4.77
CA PHE A 212 2.05 -16.28 -4.05
C PHE A 212 2.44 -17.73 -4.38
N VAL A 213 2.60 -18.07 -5.67
CA VAL A 213 3.02 -19.42 -6.10
C VAL A 213 4.42 -19.76 -5.57
N TYR A 214 5.32 -18.78 -5.53
CA TYR A 214 6.67 -18.98 -4.98
C TYR A 214 6.63 -19.28 -3.48
N GLN A 215 5.88 -18.51 -2.70
CA GLN A 215 5.73 -18.76 -1.26
C GLN A 215 5.03 -20.08 -0.98
N TRP A 216 3.97 -20.40 -1.71
CA TRP A 216 3.27 -21.68 -1.59
C TRP A 216 4.19 -22.88 -1.79
N LYS A 217 5.01 -22.87 -2.86
CA LYS A 217 5.98 -23.94 -3.11
C LYS A 217 7.07 -24.01 -2.05
N SER A 218 7.53 -22.85 -1.57
CA SER A 218 8.58 -22.79 -0.54
C SER A 218 8.08 -23.27 0.82
N ALA A 219 6.78 -23.19 1.10
CA ALA A 219 6.18 -23.67 2.35
C ALA A 219 5.93 -25.20 2.37
N GLN A 220 6.02 -25.87 1.21
CA GLN A 220 5.88 -27.33 1.10
C GLN A 220 7.21 -28.07 1.28
N HIS A 221 8.33 -27.36 1.40
CA HIS A 221 9.66 -27.88 1.65
C HIS A 221 10.12 -27.56 3.07
#